data_AF-A0A1Z5RLF5-F1
#
_entry.id   AF-A0A1Z5RLF5-F1
#
_cell.length_a   1.000
_cell.length_b   1.000
_cell.length_c   1.000
_cell.angle_alpha   90.00
_cell.angle_beta   90.00
_cell.angle_gamma   90.00
#
_symmetry.space_group_name_H-M   'P 1'
#
loop_
_entity.id
_entity.type
_entity.pdbx_description
1 polymer ?
#
loop_
_entity_poly.entity_id
_entity_poly.type
_entity_poly.pdbx_seq_one_letter_code
_entity_poly.pdbx_strand_id
1 'polypeptide(L)'
;MPPPWVLLDSCVYFVDGEEFAGGASNAAAAIGKSSGKLSLEELTAALKPDPAVADPPEVTSLSMVRHLPKDLMQGMKSGTVSSTDKGLVVIYTGHTRSGRYLVYDASSSSLSAIPQLDPPIRLPGLSIIKCLGTSAAILRLRHGVDAAYVLAEIVTAFGPGLPNADLYLWWSSSTAKQWMRTSVRLPLPAELCGPTSFFHIDMAFAFGDSCVCWADLAAGVLICDLFAPQDPKFSFVPLPQECCSYTPEKVRLALETKEFRSMGCVCGDIKFVAFVGYGEGVPKEEVVLKTWTLSPDFKEWKEGPGVLVGDLWESETNEPCAQHERRWDHLHFSERYRVC
;
A
#
# COMPACT_ATOMS: atom_id res chain seq x y z
N MET A 1 -1.12 20.18 -20.82
CA MET A 1 0.11 19.82 -20.08
C MET A 1 -0.22 18.61 -19.22
N PRO A 2 0.64 17.59 -19.11
CA PRO A 2 0.44 16.54 -18.10
C PRO A 2 0.47 17.18 -16.70
N PRO A 3 -0.36 16.72 -15.75
CA PRO A 3 -0.34 17.23 -14.39
C PRO A 3 1.06 17.04 -13.77
N PRO A 4 1.52 17.98 -12.91
CA PRO A 4 2.82 17.91 -12.27
C PRO A 4 2.93 16.64 -11.41
N TRP A 5 4.09 15.97 -11.48
CA TRP A 5 4.36 14.75 -10.73
C TRP A 5 4.78 15.12 -9.31
N VAL A 6 4.16 14.48 -8.32
CA VAL A 6 4.44 14.72 -6.91
C VAL A 6 4.88 13.43 -6.22
N LEU A 7 5.81 13.56 -5.28
CA LEU A 7 6.29 12.47 -4.45
C LEU A 7 5.50 12.44 -3.16
N LEU A 8 4.69 11.42 -2.89
CA LEU A 8 3.91 11.34 -1.64
C LEU A 8 4.66 10.54 -0.56
N ASP A 9 4.71 11.08 0.66
CA ASP A 9 5.11 10.35 1.86
C ASP A 9 4.09 9.25 2.19
N SER A 10 4.60 8.04 2.37
CA SER A 10 3.85 6.89 2.85
C SER A 10 3.27 6.96 4.25
N CYS A 11 3.84 7.81 5.11
CA CYS A 11 3.33 7.99 6.45
C CYS A 11 2.26 9.07 6.44
N VAL A 12 1.06 8.73 6.88
CA VAL A 12 -0.02 9.68 7.10
C VAL A 12 -0.13 9.95 8.59
N TYR A 13 0.21 11.17 9.01
CA TYR A 13 0.16 11.57 10.41
C TYR A 13 -1.23 12.07 10.78
N PHE A 14 -1.71 11.68 11.96
CA PHE A 14 -2.99 12.14 12.49
C PHE A 14 -2.70 13.24 13.51
N VAL A 15 -2.99 14.48 13.13
CA VAL A 15 -2.68 15.69 13.89
C VAL A 15 -3.95 16.24 14.53
N ASP A 16 -3.81 16.97 15.64
CA ASP A 16 -4.96 17.61 16.29
C ASP A 16 -5.21 18.95 15.59
N GLY A 17 -6.46 19.23 15.21
CA GLY A 17 -6.82 20.56 14.73
C GLY A 17 -6.76 21.58 15.86
N GLU A 18 -6.46 22.85 15.54
CA GLU A 18 -6.61 23.92 16.53
C GLU A 18 -8.03 23.89 17.12
N GLU A 19 -8.13 24.01 18.45
CA GLU A 19 -9.41 23.99 19.16
C GLU A 19 -10.38 24.96 18.48
N PHE A 20 -11.56 24.47 18.09
CA PHE A 20 -12.68 25.32 17.77
C PHE A 20 -13.03 26.12 19.03
N ALA A 21 -12.42 27.29 19.19
CA ALA A 21 -12.81 28.31 20.15
C ALA A 21 -14.15 28.90 19.67
N GLY A 22 -15.25 28.18 19.93
CA GLY A 22 -16.59 28.70 19.69
C GLY A 22 -17.57 27.66 19.17
N GLY A 23 -18.38 27.15 20.10
CA GLY A 23 -19.66 26.50 19.78
C GLY A 23 -19.57 24.98 19.71
N ALA A 24 -20.26 24.32 20.64
CA ALA A 24 -20.51 22.90 20.59
C ALA A 24 -21.11 22.53 19.23
N SER A 25 -20.29 21.94 18.35
CA SER A 25 -20.78 21.26 17.16
C SER A 25 -21.80 20.20 17.60
N ASN A 26 -22.91 20.08 16.88
CA ASN A 26 -23.93 19.06 17.13
C ASN A 26 -23.33 17.62 17.16
N ALA A 27 -22.15 17.41 16.55
CA ALA A 27 -21.41 16.16 16.65
C ALA A 27 -20.86 15.89 18.06
N ALA A 28 -20.31 16.91 18.75
CA ALA A 28 -19.79 16.76 20.12
C ALA A 28 -20.92 16.50 21.13
N ALA A 29 -22.09 17.10 20.93
CA ALA A 29 -23.25 16.90 21.79
C ALA A 29 -23.91 15.51 21.64
N ALA A 30 -23.79 14.89 20.46
CA ALA A 30 -24.29 13.53 20.21
C ALA A 30 -23.40 12.45 20.86
N ILE A 31 -22.09 12.70 20.98
CA ILE A 31 -21.09 11.73 21.46
C ILE A 31 -21.12 11.54 22.98
N GLY A 32 -21.66 12.51 23.74
CA GLY A 32 -21.81 12.42 25.19
C GLY A 32 -22.72 11.27 25.69
N LYS A 33 -23.28 10.45 24.80
CA LYS A 33 -24.18 9.33 25.13
C LYS A 33 -23.73 7.94 24.65
N SER A 34 -22.66 7.79 23.87
CA SER A 34 -22.20 6.46 23.42
C SER A 34 -20.90 6.03 24.10
N SER A 35 -21.03 5.18 25.12
CA SER A 35 -19.90 4.43 25.66
C SER A 35 -19.52 3.32 24.66
N GLY A 36 -18.64 3.61 23.72
CA GLY A 36 -17.92 2.58 22.96
C GLY A 36 -17.96 2.72 21.44
N LYS A 37 -16.76 2.88 20.85
CA LYS A 37 -16.41 2.74 19.42
C LYS A 37 -17.18 3.68 18.47
N LEU A 38 -16.47 4.68 17.93
CA LEU A 38 -16.97 5.52 16.82
C LEU A 38 -17.46 4.65 15.66
N SER A 39 -18.64 5.00 15.15
CA SER A 39 -19.16 4.48 13.88
C SER A 39 -18.29 4.94 12.70
N LEU A 40 -18.50 4.33 11.53
CA LEU A 40 -17.75 4.64 10.31
C LEU A 40 -18.00 6.09 9.84
N GLU A 41 -19.23 6.54 9.98
CA GLU A 41 -19.66 7.89 9.61
C GLU A 41 -19.08 8.92 10.58
N GLU A 42 -19.15 8.67 11.89
CA GLU A 42 -18.53 9.55 12.90
C GLU A 42 -17.02 9.64 12.72
N LEU A 43 -16.35 8.51 12.41
CA LEU A 43 -14.92 8.49 12.14
C LEU A 43 -14.56 9.36 10.92
N THR A 44 -15.33 9.24 9.84
CA THR A 44 -15.08 10.01 8.62
C THR A 44 -15.36 11.49 8.84
N ALA A 45 -16.44 11.84 9.55
CA ALA A 45 -16.77 13.22 9.90
C ALA A 45 -15.75 13.84 10.88
N ALA A 46 -15.06 13.02 11.67
CA ALA A 46 -14.02 13.45 12.61
C ALA A 46 -12.69 13.79 11.94
N LEU A 47 -12.48 13.32 10.70
CA LEU A 47 -11.20 13.37 10.00
C LEU A 47 -11.31 14.28 8.78
N LYS A 48 -10.43 15.28 8.73
CA LYS A 48 -10.27 16.13 7.56
C LYS A 48 -8.90 15.87 6.93
N PRO A 49 -8.84 15.45 5.66
CA PRO A 49 -7.57 15.33 4.95
C PRO A 49 -6.95 16.72 4.73
N ASP A 50 -5.65 16.82 4.95
CA ASP A 50 -4.85 18.03 4.80
C ASP A 50 -3.61 17.72 3.94
N PRO A 51 -3.77 17.73 2.60
CA PRO A 51 -2.67 17.49 1.67
C PRO A 51 -1.76 18.73 1.57
N ALA A 52 -0.47 18.54 1.78
CA ALA A 52 0.56 19.55 1.55
C ALA A 52 1.36 19.19 0.29
N VAL A 53 0.97 19.77 -0.84
CA VAL A 53 1.63 19.56 -2.13
C VAL A 53 2.90 20.39 -2.19
N ALA A 54 4.04 19.71 -2.33
CA ALA A 54 5.35 20.32 -2.41
C ALA A 54 5.88 20.29 -3.85
N ASP A 55 6.67 21.30 -4.23
CA ASP A 55 7.33 21.33 -5.53
C ASP A 55 8.53 20.36 -5.53
N PRO A 56 8.75 19.59 -6.62
CA PRO A 56 9.94 18.74 -6.72
C PRO A 56 11.23 19.56 -6.48
N PRO A 57 12.20 19.06 -5.70
CA PRO A 57 12.34 17.68 -5.23
C PRO A 57 11.68 17.36 -3.87
N GLU A 58 10.92 18.27 -3.29
CA GLU A 58 10.33 18.09 -1.96
C GLU A 58 9.22 17.02 -1.94
N VAL A 59 9.03 16.41 -0.77
CA VAL A 59 8.04 15.35 -0.56
C VAL A 59 6.69 15.98 -0.22
N THR A 60 5.69 15.72 -1.04
CA THR A 60 4.29 15.98 -0.72
C THR A 60 3.88 15.10 0.46
N SER A 61 3.16 15.65 1.41
CA SER A 61 2.68 14.91 2.58
C SER A 61 1.17 14.96 2.66
N LEU A 62 0.57 13.94 3.26
CA LEU A 62 -0.84 13.89 3.58
C LEU A 62 -0.99 13.72 5.08
N SER A 63 -1.63 14.69 5.72
CA SER A 63 -2.00 14.62 7.13
C SER A 63 -3.51 14.45 7.29
N MET A 64 -3.91 13.89 8.43
CA MET A 64 -5.31 13.77 8.84
C MET A 64 -5.54 14.64 10.07
N VAL A 65 -6.24 15.76 9.87
CA VAL A 65 -6.63 16.65 10.97
C VAL A 65 -7.82 16.03 11.70
N ARG A 66 -7.64 15.77 12.99
CA ARG A 66 -8.69 15.25 13.87
C ARG A 66 -9.44 16.40 14.53
N HIS A 67 -10.76 16.31 14.51
CA HIS A 67 -11.66 17.20 15.24
C HIS A 67 -12.22 16.57 16.53
N LEU A 68 -11.72 15.37 16.87
CA LEU A 68 -12.08 14.63 18.08
C LEU A 68 -10.81 14.30 18.89
N PRO A 69 -10.88 14.33 20.24
CA PRO A 69 -9.78 13.92 21.11
C PRO A 69 -9.25 12.52 20.78
N LYS A 70 -7.93 12.33 20.91
CA LYS A 70 -7.22 11.07 20.58
C LYS A 70 -7.82 9.85 21.26
N ASP A 71 -8.31 10.01 22.49
CA ASP A 71 -8.86 8.94 23.31
C ASP A 71 -10.16 8.37 22.72
N LEU A 72 -10.94 9.19 22.01
CA LEU A 72 -12.16 8.77 21.31
C LEU A 72 -11.85 8.10 19.96
N MET A 73 -10.69 8.42 19.37
CA MET A 73 -10.22 7.91 18.08
C MET A 73 -9.52 6.55 18.19
N GLN A 74 -9.79 5.77 19.26
CA GLN A 74 -9.23 4.43 19.49
C GLN A 74 -7.69 4.38 19.42
N GLY A 75 -7.00 5.49 19.71
CA GLY A 75 -5.55 5.54 19.67
C GLY A 75 -4.93 5.51 18.26
N MET A 76 -5.68 5.80 17.19
CA MET A 76 -5.09 6.03 15.85
C MET A 76 -4.08 7.18 15.90
N LYS A 77 -2.79 6.85 15.79
CA LYS A 77 -1.68 7.83 15.80
C LYS A 77 -1.20 8.19 14.39
N SER A 78 -1.25 7.22 13.48
CA SER A 78 -0.79 7.32 12.11
C SER A 78 -1.47 6.25 11.25
N GLY A 79 -1.38 6.42 9.94
CA GLY A 79 -1.68 5.40 8.95
C GLY A 79 -0.52 5.26 7.97
N THR A 80 -0.52 4.16 7.24
CA THR A 80 0.43 3.89 6.16
C THR A 80 -0.35 3.89 4.85
N VAL A 81 0.17 4.56 3.83
CA VAL A 81 -0.39 4.47 2.48
C VAL A 81 -0.27 3.03 2.02
N SER A 82 -1.36 2.45 1.53
CA SER A 82 -1.46 1.05 1.15
C SER A 82 -1.23 0.90 -0.36
N SER A 83 -1.90 1.75 -1.13
CA SER A 83 -1.77 1.89 -2.59
C SER A 83 -2.39 3.20 -3.06
N THR A 84 -2.12 3.56 -4.32
CA THR A 84 -2.65 4.75 -4.99
C THR A 84 -3.08 4.44 -6.42
N ASP A 85 -4.07 5.17 -6.93
CA ASP A 85 -4.42 5.17 -8.37
C ASP A 85 -5.23 6.42 -8.75
N LYS A 86 -4.81 7.17 -9.79
CA LYS A 86 -5.57 8.28 -10.42
C LYS A 86 -6.35 9.17 -9.43
N GLY A 87 -5.64 9.73 -8.46
CA GLY A 87 -6.15 10.69 -7.47
C GLY A 87 -6.65 10.04 -6.19
N LEU A 88 -6.62 8.71 -6.12
CA LEU A 88 -7.00 7.94 -4.95
C LEU A 88 -5.78 7.58 -4.11
N VAL A 89 -5.92 7.72 -2.81
CA VAL A 89 -4.93 7.29 -1.81
C VAL A 89 -5.63 6.39 -0.81
N VAL A 90 -5.20 5.12 -0.71
CA VAL A 90 -5.66 4.20 0.33
C VAL A 90 -4.73 4.31 1.51
N ILE A 91 -5.31 4.45 2.70
CA ILE A 91 -4.57 4.57 3.94
C ILE A 91 -5.04 3.46 4.87
N TYR A 92 -4.11 2.61 5.28
CA TYR A 92 -4.36 1.62 6.30
C TYR A 92 -4.03 2.20 7.67
N THR A 93 -4.98 2.16 8.58
CA THR A 93 -4.87 2.85 9.88
C THR A 93 -4.56 1.91 11.04
N GLY A 94 -4.33 0.62 10.76
CA GLY A 94 -4.02 -0.38 11.77
C GLY A 94 -2.52 -0.53 11.97
N HIS A 95 -2.11 -0.75 13.22
CA HIS A 95 -0.80 -1.33 13.52
C HIS A 95 -0.90 -2.87 13.71
N THR A 96 -2.12 -3.41 13.71
CA THR A 96 -2.43 -4.85 13.84
C THR A 96 -3.75 -5.17 13.10
N ARG A 97 -4.19 -6.43 13.16
CA ARG A 97 -5.35 -7.07 12.49
C ARG A 97 -6.73 -6.43 12.71
N SER A 98 -6.79 -5.27 13.36
CA SER A 98 -7.99 -4.45 13.61
C SER A 98 -7.94 -3.09 12.92
N GLY A 99 -7.04 -2.90 11.94
CA GLY A 99 -7.00 -1.70 11.11
C GLY A 99 -8.25 -1.51 10.26
N ARG A 100 -8.38 -0.32 9.68
CA ARG A 100 -9.38 0.02 8.68
C ARG A 100 -8.69 0.66 7.49
N TYR A 101 -9.34 0.60 6.34
CA TYR A 101 -8.92 1.38 5.19
C TYR A 101 -9.70 2.69 5.17
N LEU A 102 -9.00 3.77 4.90
CA LEU A 102 -9.56 5.04 4.48
C LEU A 102 -9.16 5.25 3.02
N VAL A 103 -10.08 5.75 2.21
CA VAL A 103 -9.81 6.14 0.83
C VAL A 103 -10.00 7.64 0.71
N TYR A 104 -8.92 8.34 0.43
CA TYR A 104 -8.95 9.75 0.09
C TYR A 104 -9.02 9.91 -1.43
N ASP A 105 -9.99 10.67 -1.91
CA ASP A 105 -10.13 11.04 -3.32
C ASP A 105 -9.79 12.52 -3.49
N ALA A 106 -8.62 12.79 -4.07
CA ALA A 106 -8.11 14.15 -4.30
C ALA A 106 -9.00 14.95 -5.26
N SER A 107 -9.67 14.29 -6.21
CA SER A 107 -10.50 14.97 -7.21
C SER A 107 -11.74 15.63 -6.61
N SER A 108 -12.29 15.03 -5.55
CA SER A 108 -13.46 15.50 -4.82
C SER A 108 -13.12 16.04 -3.43
N SER A 109 -11.85 15.97 -3.03
CA SER A 109 -11.38 16.23 -1.67
C SER A 109 -12.21 15.49 -0.61
N SER A 110 -12.60 14.26 -0.92
CA SER A 110 -13.47 13.46 -0.08
C SER A 110 -12.73 12.30 0.58
N LEU A 111 -13.23 11.89 1.75
CA LEU A 111 -12.70 10.76 2.51
C LEU A 111 -13.81 9.73 2.69
N SER A 112 -13.50 8.47 2.40
CA SER A 112 -14.41 7.34 2.61
C SER A 112 -13.75 6.33 3.51
N ALA A 113 -14.35 6.03 4.66
CA ALA A 113 -13.90 4.94 5.49
C ALA A 113 -14.53 3.61 5.02
N ILE A 114 -13.72 2.56 4.99
CA ILE A 114 -14.12 1.23 4.50
C ILE A 114 -14.38 0.32 5.71
N PRO A 115 -15.48 -0.46 5.70
CA PRO A 115 -15.73 -1.43 6.76
C PRO A 115 -14.56 -2.42 6.86
N GLN A 116 -14.36 -2.96 8.06
CA GLN A 116 -13.37 -4.02 8.25
C GLN A 116 -13.78 -5.24 7.44
N LEU A 117 -12.79 -5.97 6.92
CA LEU A 117 -13.01 -7.35 6.51
C LEU A 117 -13.64 -8.13 7.67
N ASP A 118 -14.56 -9.05 7.35
CA ASP A 118 -15.40 -9.73 8.33
C ASP A 118 -14.64 -10.07 9.62
N PRO A 119 -15.13 -9.63 10.79
CA PRO A 119 -14.42 -9.86 12.03
C PRO A 119 -14.23 -11.37 12.22
N PRO A 120 -13.11 -11.81 12.81
CA PRO A 120 -12.90 -13.22 13.09
C PRO A 120 -14.08 -13.73 13.92
N ILE A 121 -14.93 -14.55 13.30
CA ILE A 121 -16.01 -15.22 13.99
C ILE A 121 -15.35 -16.07 15.06
N ARG A 122 -15.52 -15.68 16.34
CA ARG A 122 -15.00 -16.40 17.52
C ARG A 122 -15.80 -17.67 17.80
N LEU A 123 -16.19 -18.41 16.75
CA LEU A 123 -16.75 -19.75 16.87
C LEU A 123 -15.62 -20.77 16.85
N PRO A 124 -15.63 -21.79 17.72
CA PRO A 124 -14.67 -22.88 17.64
C PRO A 124 -14.86 -23.61 16.30
N GLY A 125 -13.83 -23.60 15.44
CA GLY A 125 -13.79 -24.43 14.23
C GLY A 125 -13.83 -23.72 12.87
N LEU A 126 -13.92 -22.38 12.82
CA LEU A 126 -13.77 -21.63 11.56
C LEU A 126 -12.36 -21.05 11.42
N SER A 127 -11.76 -21.25 10.25
CA SER A 127 -10.42 -20.80 9.89
C SER A 127 -10.30 -19.29 10.11
N ILE A 128 -9.35 -18.90 10.96
CA ILE A 128 -9.00 -17.49 11.19
C ILE A 128 -8.52 -16.91 9.84
N ILE A 129 -8.96 -15.72 9.43
CA ILE A 129 -8.45 -15.02 8.24
C ILE A 129 -7.01 -14.54 8.51
N LYS A 130 -6.06 -14.90 7.66
CA LYS A 130 -4.66 -14.46 7.66
C LYS A 130 -4.45 -13.49 6.48
N CYS A 131 -4.19 -12.21 6.77
CA CYS A 131 -3.75 -11.25 5.76
C CYS A 131 -2.35 -11.66 5.26
N LEU A 132 -2.09 -11.44 3.98
CA LEU A 132 -0.78 -11.70 3.37
C LEU A 132 0.18 -10.50 3.47
N GLY A 133 -0.28 -9.38 4.03
CA GLY A 133 0.48 -8.13 4.22
C GLY A 133 -0.45 -7.02 4.71
N THR A 134 -0.05 -5.77 4.55
CA THR A 134 -0.84 -4.56 4.92
C THR A 134 -1.29 -3.74 3.71
N SER A 135 -1.18 -4.31 2.51
CA SER A 135 -1.31 -3.56 1.25
C SER A 135 -2.50 -4.05 0.42
N ALA A 136 -3.64 -3.34 0.51
CA ALA A 136 -4.77 -3.49 -0.40
C ALA A 136 -4.53 -2.66 -1.67
N ALA A 137 -4.98 -3.16 -2.82
CA ALA A 137 -4.86 -2.48 -4.11
C ALA A 137 -6.13 -1.69 -4.41
N ILE A 138 -5.99 -0.44 -4.88
CA ILE A 138 -7.11 0.35 -5.40
C ILE A 138 -7.00 0.52 -6.91
N LEU A 139 -8.15 0.53 -7.57
CA LEU A 139 -8.26 0.82 -9.00
C LEU A 139 -9.44 1.76 -9.24
N ARG A 140 -9.18 2.91 -9.86
CA ARG A 140 -10.20 3.86 -10.33
C ARG A 140 -10.75 3.40 -11.67
N LEU A 141 -12.06 3.29 -11.74
CA LEU A 141 -12.79 2.82 -12.90
C LEU A 141 -12.97 3.96 -13.91
N ARG A 142 -12.64 3.72 -15.19
CA ARG A 142 -12.85 4.71 -16.25
C ARG A 142 -14.27 4.73 -16.82
N HIS A 143 -15.13 3.78 -16.45
CA HIS A 143 -16.47 3.64 -17.03
C HIS A 143 -17.56 4.00 -16.00
N GLY A 144 -18.07 5.24 -16.09
CA GLY A 144 -19.20 5.73 -15.32
C GLY A 144 -19.22 7.26 -15.24
N VAL A 145 -20.41 7.86 -15.05
CA VAL A 145 -20.57 9.30 -14.77
C VAL A 145 -20.04 9.64 -13.36
N ASP A 146 -19.91 8.63 -12.50
CA ASP A 146 -19.38 8.74 -11.14
C ASP A 146 -17.92 8.26 -11.05
N ALA A 147 -17.14 8.94 -10.21
CA ALA A 147 -15.74 8.67 -9.91
C ALA A 147 -15.55 7.36 -9.10
N ALA A 148 -16.12 6.26 -9.60
CA ALA A 148 -16.11 4.97 -8.93
C ALA A 148 -14.71 4.34 -8.93
N TYR A 149 -14.46 3.59 -7.88
CA TYR A 149 -13.27 2.79 -7.66
C TYR A 149 -13.62 1.46 -7.00
N VAL A 150 -12.70 0.51 -7.12
CA VAL A 150 -12.71 -0.78 -6.42
C VAL A 150 -11.47 -0.87 -5.55
N LEU A 151 -11.66 -1.31 -4.30
CA LEU A 151 -10.58 -1.69 -3.39
C LEU A 151 -10.54 -3.23 -3.34
N ALA A 152 -9.35 -3.80 -3.47
CA ALA A 152 -9.12 -5.23 -3.55
C ALA A 152 -8.09 -5.69 -2.51
N GLU A 153 -8.43 -6.74 -1.76
CA GLU A 153 -7.55 -7.33 -0.75
C GLU A 153 -7.53 -8.86 -0.89
N ILE A 154 -6.36 -9.47 -0.71
CA ILE A 154 -6.20 -10.92 -0.70
C ILE A 154 -5.88 -11.38 0.71
N VAL A 155 -6.62 -12.39 1.15
CA VAL A 155 -6.39 -13.06 2.43
C VAL A 155 -6.37 -14.57 2.25
N THR A 156 -5.80 -15.29 3.21
CA THR A 156 -5.81 -16.75 3.26
C THR A 156 -6.30 -17.24 4.63
N ALA A 157 -6.40 -18.54 4.87
CA ALA A 157 -6.78 -19.11 6.15
C ALA A 157 -5.55 -19.49 7.00
N PHE A 158 -5.67 -19.45 8.33
CA PHE A 158 -4.78 -20.22 9.22
C PHE A 158 -5.08 -21.71 9.03
N GLY A 159 -4.23 -22.46 8.34
CA GLY A 159 -4.52 -23.84 7.94
C GLY A 159 -3.77 -24.20 6.66
N PRO A 160 -4.32 -25.04 5.74
CA PRO A 160 -3.57 -25.49 4.55
C PRO A 160 -3.02 -24.31 3.73
N GLY A 161 -3.59 -23.10 3.92
CA GLY A 161 -2.99 -21.84 3.52
C GLY A 161 -3.01 -21.65 2.02
N LEU A 162 -2.08 -20.82 1.54
CA LEU A 162 -1.77 -20.70 0.12
C LEU A 162 -1.56 -22.10 -0.52
N PRO A 163 -1.90 -22.29 -1.80
CA PRO A 163 -2.35 -21.28 -2.76
C PRO A 163 -3.83 -20.91 -2.64
N ASN A 164 -4.59 -21.56 -1.76
CA ASN A 164 -6.00 -21.24 -1.59
C ASN A 164 -6.13 -19.91 -0.82
N ALA A 165 -6.89 -18.98 -1.39
CA ALA A 165 -7.06 -17.64 -0.87
C ALA A 165 -8.50 -17.16 -1.12
N ASP A 166 -8.82 -16.02 -0.53
CA ASP A 166 -10.05 -15.29 -0.79
C ASP A 166 -9.70 -13.89 -1.27
N LEU A 167 -10.27 -13.50 -2.40
CA LEU A 167 -10.25 -12.14 -2.92
C LEU A 167 -11.47 -11.40 -2.37
N TYR A 168 -11.22 -10.29 -1.67
CA TYR A 168 -12.25 -9.38 -1.19
C TYR A 168 -12.25 -8.11 -2.05
N LEU A 169 -13.41 -7.77 -2.59
CA LEU A 169 -13.62 -6.58 -3.41
C LEU A 169 -14.65 -5.66 -2.75
N TRP A 170 -14.29 -4.40 -2.58
CA TRP A 170 -15.20 -3.35 -2.13
C TRP A 170 -15.42 -2.34 -3.24
N TRP A 171 -16.67 -2.19 -3.65
CA TRP A 171 -17.06 -1.30 -4.74
C TRP A 171 -17.67 -0.04 -4.17
N SER A 172 -17.07 1.11 -4.48
CA SER A 172 -17.59 2.42 -4.07
C SER A 172 -19.02 2.69 -4.56
N SER A 173 -19.37 2.20 -5.75
CA SER A 173 -20.69 2.32 -6.36
C SER A 173 -21.75 1.37 -5.78
N SER A 174 -21.35 0.38 -4.97
CA SER A 174 -22.29 -0.58 -4.39
C SER A 174 -23.15 0.07 -3.31
N THR A 175 -24.47 -0.14 -3.40
CA THR A 175 -25.44 0.31 -2.38
C THR A 175 -25.33 -0.49 -1.09
N ALA A 176 -24.90 -1.76 -1.16
CA ALA A 176 -24.78 -2.63 0.00
C ALA A 176 -23.59 -2.27 0.91
N LYS A 177 -22.63 -1.47 0.42
CA LYS A 177 -21.43 -1.01 1.14
C LYS A 177 -20.69 -2.12 1.91
N GLN A 178 -20.71 -3.34 1.37
CA GLN A 178 -20.11 -4.53 1.95
C GLN A 178 -18.99 -5.07 1.06
N TRP A 179 -18.10 -5.85 1.66
CA TRP A 179 -17.11 -6.60 0.90
C TRP A 179 -17.77 -7.77 0.16
N MET A 180 -17.40 -7.97 -1.11
CA MET A 180 -17.73 -9.16 -1.86
C MET A 180 -16.54 -10.13 -1.82
N ARG A 181 -16.81 -11.37 -1.47
CA ARG A 181 -15.79 -12.42 -1.32
C ARG A 181 -15.88 -13.40 -2.48
N THR A 182 -14.72 -13.69 -3.08
CA THR A 182 -14.56 -14.75 -4.08
C THR A 182 -13.41 -15.66 -3.65
N SER A 183 -13.67 -16.96 -3.53
CA SER A 183 -12.60 -17.93 -3.25
C SER A 183 -11.80 -18.21 -4.50
N VAL A 184 -10.48 -18.14 -4.39
CA VAL A 184 -9.54 -18.21 -5.52
C VAL A 184 -8.37 -19.12 -5.19
N ARG A 185 -7.75 -19.69 -6.22
CA ARG A 185 -6.50 -20.42 -6.10
C ARG A 185 -5.41 -19.65 -6.82
N LEU A 186 -4.45 -19.13 -6.07
CA LEU A 186 -3.39 -18.29 -6.61
C LEU A 186 -2.37 -19.15 -7.40
N PRO A 187 -1.89 -18.68 -8.56
CA PRO A 187 -0.90 -19.39 -9.38
C PRO A 187 0.52 -19.21 -8.80
N LEU A 188 0.67 -19.39 -7.50
CA LEU A 188 1.95 -19.27 -6.81
C LEU A 188 2.77 -20.56 -6.95
N PRO A 189 4.10 -20.46 -7.07
CA PRO A 189 5.00 -21.59 -6.90
C PRO A 189 4.79 -22.31 -5.55
N ALA A 190 5.03 -23.62 -5.51
CA ALA A 190 4.81 -24.43 -4.31
C ALA A 190 5.66 -23.94 -3.11
N GLU A 191 6.83 -23.38 -3.41
CA GLU A 191 7.79 -22.82 -2.46
C GLU A 191 7.26 -21.58 -1.73
N LEU A 192 6.28 -20.87 -2.32
CA LEU A 192 5.60 -19.71 -1.73
C LEU A 192 4.29 -20.06 -1.05
N CYS A 193 3.93 -21.34 -1.02
CA CYS A 193 2.70 -21.85 -0.39
C CYS A 193 2.97 -22.55 0.95
N GLY A 194 4.24 -22.65 1.36
CA GLY A 194 4.66 -23.40 2.53
C GLY A 194 4.39 -22.67 3.87
N PRO A 195 4.48 -23.40 5.00
CA PRO A 195 4.26 -22.83 6.33
C PRO A 195 5.39 -21.89 6.79
N THR A 196 6.62 -22.10 6.28
CA THR A 196 7.83 -21.36 6.65
C THR A 196 8.25 -20.30 5.62
N SER A 197 7.84 -20.48 4.37
CA SER A 197 8.08 -19.56 3.26
C SER A 197 6.76 -19.36 2.53
N PHE A 198 6.20 -18.16 2.68
CA PHE A 198 4.90 -17.81 2.10
C PHE A 198 5.00 -16.48 1.35
N PHE A 199 4.17 -16.34 0.30
CA PHE A 199 4.00 -15.09 -0.41
C PHE A 199 3.52 -13.99 0.55
N HIS A 200 4.30 -12.91 0.64
CA HIS A 200 4.00 -11.77 1.50
C HIS A 200 3.86 -10.52 0.65
N ILE A 201 2.74 -9.84 0.81
CA ILE A 201 2.43 -8.61 0.10
C ILE A 201 3.16 -7.47 0.81
N ASP A 202 4.28 -7.07 0.24
CA ASP A 202 4.99 -5.88 0.67
C ASP A 202 4.23 -4.64 0.17
N MET A 203 3.84 -4.61 -1.10
CA MET A 203 3.14 -3.44 -1.68
C MET A 203 2.09 -3.83 -2.71
N ALA A 204 1.20 -2.89 -3.03
CA ALA A 204 0.15 -3.07 -4.00
C ALA A 204 -0.01 -1.82 -4.89
N PHE A 205 -0.38 -2.02 -6.16
CA PHE A 205 -0.58 -0.93 -7.12
C PHE A 205 -1.54 -1.32 -8.26
N ALA A 206 -2.15 -0.32 -8.89
CA ALA A 206 -2.95 -0.51 -10.10
C ALA A 206 -2.07 -0.67 -11.35
N PHE A 207 -2.55 -1.43 -12.32
CA PHE A 207 -1.94 -1.55 -13.64
C PHE A 207 -2.98 -1.44 -14.74
N GLY A 208 -2.75 -0.52 -15.68
CA GLY A 208 -3.71 -0.23 -16.74
C GLY A 208 -5.06 0.23 -16.20
N ASP A 209 -6.14 -0.30 -16.77
CA ASP A 209 -7.52 0.05 -16.40
C ASP A 209 -8.32 -1.13 -15.85
N SER A 210 -7.70 -2.32 -15.75
CA SER A 210 -8.38 -3.54 -15.33
C SER A 210 -7.62 -4.35 -14.28
N CYS A 211 -6.32 -4.10 -14.12
CA CYS A 211 -5.48 -4.95 -13.29
C CYS A 211 -5.10 -4.28 -11.98
N VAL A 212 -4.97 -5.12 -10.95
CA VAL A 212 -4.29 -4.78 -9.70
C VAL A 212 -3.14 -5.75 -9.47
N CYS A 213 -2.09 -5.27 -8.82
CA CYS A 213 -0.87 -6.00 -8.57
C CYS A 213 -0.57 -6.02 -7.08
N TRP A 214 -0.16 -7.18 -6.58
CA TRP A 214 0.41 -7.37 -5.24
C TRP A 214 1.84 -7.87 -5.39
N ALA A 215 2.79 -7.11 -4.89
CA ALA A 215 4.21 -7.41 -5.01
C ALA A 215 4.77 -7.95 -3.68
N ASP A 216 5.43 -9.09 -3.79
CA ASP A 216 6.37 -9.62 -2.82
C ASP A 216 7.78 -9.24 -3.30
N LEU A 217 8.42 -8.27 -2.64
CA LEU A 217 9.71 -7.71 -3.07
C LEU A 217 10.89 -8.67 -2.87
N ALA A 218 10.64 -9.87 -2.32
CA ALA A 218 11.60 -10.96 -2.27
C ALA A 218 11.33 -12.05 -3.33
N ALA A 219 10.12 -12.15 -3.87
CA ALA A 219 9.70 -13.28 -4.69
C ALA A 219 9.14 -12.94 -6.08
N GLY A 220 8.28 -11.93 -6.20
CA GLY A 220 7.63 -11.62 -7.47
C GLY A 220 6.38 -10.78 -7.33
N VAL A 221 5.62 -10.69 -8.41
CA VAL A 221 4.36 -9.95 -8.46
C VAL A 221 3.21 -10.85 -8.87
N LEU A 222 2.14 -10.79 -8.10
CA LEU A 222 0.86 -11.38 -8.42
C LEU A 222 -0.01 -10.31 -9.09
N ILE A 223 -0.34 -10.53 -10.36
CA ILE A 223 -1.16 -9.65 -11.18
C ILE A 223 -2.55 -10.27 -11.28
N CYS A 224 -3.59 -9.47 -11.06
CA CYS A 224 -4.97 -9.90 -11.22
C CYS A 224 -5.71 -8.96 -12.16
N ASP A 225 -6.24 -9.51 -13.24
CA ASP A 225 -7.21 -8.84 -14.09
C ASP A 225 -8.61 -9.00 -13.47
N LEU A 226 -9.12 -7.92 -12.86
CA LEU A 226 -10.39 -7.93 -12.13
C LEU A 226 -11.60 -8.07 -13.05
N PHE A 227 -11.45 -7.77 -14.35
CA PHE A 227 -12.56 -7.70 -15.32
C PHE A 227 -12.43 -8.73 -16.43
N ALA A 228 -11.63 -9.78 -16.22
CA ALA A 228 -11.57 -10.90 -17.15
C ALA A 228 -12.98 -11.52 -17.36
N PRO A 229 -13.33 -12.00 -18.57
CA PRO A 229 -14.72 -12.28 -18.95
C PRO A 229 -15.48 -13.35 -18.15
N GLN A 230 -14.78 -14.23 -17.43
CA GLN A 230 -15.39 -15.31 -16.66
C GLN A 230 -15.30 -15.03 -15.16
N ASP A 231 -14.09 -14.75 -14.68
CA ASP A 231 -13.76 -14.49 -13.28
C ASP A 231 -12.41 -13.75 -13.22
N PRO A 232 -12.07 -13.11 -12.07
CA PRO A 232 -10.77 -12.49 -11.87
C PRO A 232 -9.63 -13.44 -12.20
N LYS A 233 -8.75 -13.04 -13.13
CA LYS A 233 -7.67 -13.90 -13.64
C LYS A 233 -6.35 -13.51 -13.00
N PHE A 234 -5.72 -14.48 -12.34
CA PHE A 234 -4.42 -14.29 -11.70
C PHE A 234 -3.27 -14.80 -12.57
N SER A 235 -2.14 -14.11 -12.52
CA SER A 235 -0.84 -14.56 -13.00
C SER A 235 0.25 -14.15 -12.03
N PHE A 236 1.20 -15.05 -11.75
CA PHE A 236 2.37 -14.74 -10.96
C PHE A 236 3.60 -14.61 -11.85
N VAL A 237 4.38 -13.56 -11.63
CA VAL A 237 5.65 -13.32 -12.31
C VAL A 237 6.76 -13.29 -11.26
N PRO A 238 7.73 -14.23 -11.28
CA PRO A 238 8.84 -14.19 -10.34
C PRO A 238 9.73 -12.96 -10.60
N LEU A 239 10.47 -12.51 -9.59
CA LEU A 239 11.50 -11.48 -9.77
C LEU A 239 12.62 -11.96 -10.73
N PRO A 240 13.46 -11.05 -11.24
CA PRO A 240 14.71 -11.41 -11.90
C PRO A 240 15.51 -12.41 -11.03
N GLN A 241 16.11 -13.42 -11.64
CA GLN A 241 16.76 -14.55 -10.93
C GLN A 241 17.78 -14.09 -9.88
N GLU A 242 18.54 -13.02 -10.17
CA GLU A 242 19.54 -12.44 -9.26
C GLU A 242 18.93 -11.70 -8.05
N CYS A 243 17.64 -11.34 -8.11
CA CYS A 243 16.93 -10.63 -7.05
C CYS A 243 16.02 -11.53 -6.22
N CYS A 244 15.72 -12.75 -6.71
CA CYS A 244 14.94 -13.72 -5.96
C CYS A 244 15.69 -14.12 -4.69
N SER A 245 15.15 -13.73 -3.53
CA SER A 245 15.79 -13.98 -2.23
C SER A 245 15.09 -15.06 -1.41
N TYR A 246 14.02 -15.66 -1.95
CA TYR A 246 13.39 -16.84 -1.36
C TYR A 246 14.11 -18.11 -1.84
N THR A 247 14.83 -18.76 -0.93
CA THR A 247 15.22 -20.15 -1.10
C THR A 247 14.65 -20.95 0.07
N PRO A 248 14.36 -22.26 -0.08
CA PRO A 248 13.79 -23.09 0.99
C PRO A 248 14.62 -23.07 2.29
N GLU A 249 15.91 -22.76 2.19
CA GLU A 249 16.87 -22.71 3.30
C GLU A 249 16.94 -21.34 3.98
N LYS A 250 16.55 -20.27 3.30
CA LYS A 250 16.51 -18.91 3.86
C LYS A 250 15.12 -18.68 4.44
N VAL A 251 15.01 -18.76 5.76
CA VAL A 251 13.91 -18.11 6.48
C VAL A 251 13.89 -16.66 6.01
N ARG A 252 12.70 -16.11 5.72
CA ARG A 252 12.50 -14.65 5.62
C ARG A 252 12.86 -14.04 6.98
N LEU A 253 14.16 -13.90 7.25
CA LEU A 253 14.67 -13.05 8.30
C LEU A 253 14.14 -11.67 7.99
N ALA A 254 13.73 -10.95 9.02
CA ALA A 254 13.02 -9.68 9.00
C ALA A 254 13.83 -8.52 8.37
N LEU A 255 14.34 -8.72 7.16
CA LEU A 255 14.78 -7.66 6.28
C LEU A 255 13.51 -6.97 5.83
N GLU A 256 13.40 -5.69 6.19
CA GLU A 256 12.39 -4.82 5.64
C GLU A 256 12.71 -4.64 4.14
N THR A 257 12.23 -5.54 3.30
CA THR A 257 12.51 -5.56 1.84
C THR A 257 12.20 -4.24 1.16
N LYS A 258 11.24 -3.49 1.73
CA LYS A 258 10.86 -2.15 1.34
C LYS A 258 11.98 -1.12 1.48
N GLU A 259 12.94 -1.33 2.39
CA GLU A 259 14.06 -0.40 2.64
C GLU A 259 15.07 -0.31 1.50
N PHE A 260 15.08 -1.27 0.57
CA PHE A 260 16.08 -1.32 -0.50
C PHE A 260 15.51 -1.82 -1.84
N ARG A 261 14.20 -2.07 -1.91
CA ARG A 261 13.50 -2.53 -3.11
C ARG A 261 12.15 -1.85 -3.24
N SER A 262 11.70 -1.67 -4.48
CA SER A 262 10.37 -1.15 -4.77
C SER A 262 9.86 -1.66 -6.13
N MET A 263 8.54 -1.65 -6.31
CA MET A 263 7.90 -2.04 -7.56
C MET A 263 6.67 -1.18 -7.82
N GLY A 264 6.37 -0.87 -9.08
CA GLY A 264 5.14 -0.16 -9.42
C GLY A 264 4.95 0.04 -10.91
N CYS A 265 3.83 0.67 -11.26
CA CYS A 265 3.54 1.08 -12.62
C CYS A 265 4.20 2.43 -12.94
N VAL A 266 5.04 2.45 -13.98
CA VAL A 266 5.77 3.62 -14.45
C VAL A 266 5.58 3.80 -15.94
N CYS A 267 4.86 4.86 -16.32
CA CYS A 267 4.58 5.17 -17.73
C CYS A 267 3.92 4.00 -18.49
N GLY A 268 3.07 3.22 -17.81
CA GLY A 268 2.39 2.07 -18.40
C GLY A 268 3.14 0.74 -18.31
N ASP A 269 4.37 0.73 -17.79
CA ASP A 269 5.14 -0.49 -17.60
C ASP A 269 5.28 -0.84 -16.11
N ILE A 270 5.29 -2.13 -15.77
CA ILE A 270 5.64 -2.55 -14.42
C ILE A 270 7.17 -2.51 -14.29
N LYS A 271 7.67 -1.72 -13.33
CA LYS A 271 9.10 -1.62 -13.03
C LYS A 271 9.40 -2.12 -11.64
N PHE A 272 10.54 -2.78 -11.52
CA PHE A 272 11.14 -3.20 -10.27
C PHE A 272 12.48 -2.49 -10.12
N VAL A 273 12.81 -2.07 -8.89
CA VAL A 273 14.07 -1.42 -8.57
C VAL A 273 14.61 -2.02 -7.28
N ALA A 274 15.92 -2.22 -7.22
CA ALA A 274 16.59 -2.77 -6.04
C ALA A 274 18.01 -2.23 -5.92
N PHE A 275 18.47 -2.05 -4.67
CA PHE A 275 19.90 -1.98 -4.37
C PHE A 275 20.48 -3.40 -4.34
N VAL A 276 21.31 -3.72 -5.32
CA VAL A 276 22.04 -4.99 -5.40
C VAL A 276 23.35 -4.86 -4.62
N GLY A 277 23.66 -5.87 -3.80
CA GLY A 277 24.77 -5.84 -2.84
C GLY A 277 24.43 -5.26 -1.46
N TYR A 278 23.35 -4.47 -1.34
CA TYR A 278 22.91 -3.93 -0.05
C TYR A 278 22.37 -5.03 0.86
N GLY A 279 22.92 -5.15 2.07
CA GLY A 279 22.59 -6.24 3.01
C GLY A 279 23.26 -7.58 2.70
N GLU A 280 24.09 -7.65 1.65
CA GLU A 280 24.79 -8.87 1.21
C GLU A 280 26.27 -8.89 1.63
N GLY A 281 26.68 -7.95 2.50
CA GLY A 281 28.07 -7.83 2.98
C GLY A 281 29.01 -7.17 1.96
N VAL A 282 28.47 -6.66 0.85
CA VAL A 282 29.20 -5.88 -0.15
C VAL A 282 29.50 -4.48 0.41
N PRO A 283 30.69 -3.89 0.15
CA PRO A 283 30.98 -2.50 0.52
C PRO A 283 29.92 -1.53 -0.02
N LYS A 284 29.61 -0.46 0.73
CA LYS A 284 28.56 0.49 0.35
C LYS A 284 28.83 1.15 -1.00
N GLU A 285 30.10 1.31 -1.32
CA GLU A 285 30.64 1.92 -2.54
C GLU A 285 30.40 1.05 -3.78
N GLU A 286 30.19 -0.26 -3.58
CA GLU A 286 29.92 -1.24 -4.63
C GLU A 286 28.41 -1.54 -4.78
N VAL A 287 27.55 -0.93 -3.95
CA VAL A 287 26.10 -1.08 -4.07
C VAL A 287 25.63 -0.42 -5.36
N VAL A 288 24.88 -1.17 -6.16
CA VAL A 288 24.33 -0.71 -7.43
C VAL A 288 22.81 -0.62 -7.34
N LEU A 289 22.26 0.55 -7.68
CA LEU A 289 20.85 0.69 -7.96
C LEU A 289 20.56 0.12 -9.34
N LYS A 290 19.87 -1.01 -9.40
CA LYS A 290 19.43 -1.65 -10.64
C LYS A 290 17.93 -1.49 -10.83
N THR A 291 17.52 -1.41 -12.10
CA THR A 291 16.11 -1.32 -12.49
C THR A 291 15.79 -2.40 -13.52
N TRP A 292 14.61 -3.00 -13.42
CA TRP A 292 14.07 -3.94 -14.39
C TRP A 292 12.69 -3.49 -14.84
N THR A 293 12.38 -3.71 -16.12
CA THR A 293 11.07 -3.45 -16.70
C THR A 293 10.47 -4.77 -17.15
N LEU A 294 9.26 -5.07 -16.69
CA LEU A 294 8.55 -6.29 -17.09
C LEU A 294 8.02 -6.13 -18.51
N SER A 295 8.20 -7.17 -19.33
CA SER A 295 7.66 -7.22 -20.68
C SER A 295 6.12 -7.10 -20.68
N PRO A 296 5.50 -6.52 -21.73
CA PRO A 296 4.05 -6.38 -21.81
C PRO A 296 3.27 -7.70 -21.77
N ASP A 297 3.91 -8.82 -22.10
CA ASP A 297 3.30 -10.15 -22.02
C ASP A 297 3.51 -10.85 -20.66
N PHE A 298 4.11 -10.14 -19.70
CA PHE A 298 4.36 -10.58 -18.32
C PHE A 298 5.22 -11.84 -18.21
N LYS A 299 6.16 -12.05 -19.14
CA LYS A 299 7.02 -13.24 -19.16
C LYS A 299 8.46 -12.97 -18.72
N GLU A 300 8.99 -11.80 -19.05
CA GLU A 300 10.42 -11.54 -18.92
C GLU A 300 10.71 -10.17 -18.32
N TRP A 301 11.69 -10.12 -17.43
CA TRP A 301 12.23 -8.86 -16.92
C TRP A 301 13.41 -8.43 -17.78
N LYS A 302 13.33 -7.22 -18.34
CA LYS A 302 14.45 -6.59 -19.03
C LYS A 302 15.20 -5.67 -18.06
N GLU A 303 16.46 -6.00 -17.80
CA GLU A 303 17.36 -5.17 -17.01
C GLU A 303 17.65 -3.85 -17.75
N GLY A 304 17.57 -2.75 -17.01
CA GLY A 304 17.97 -1.41 -17.43
C GLY A 304 19.40 -1.08 -17.00
N PRO A 305 19.86 0.15 -17.26
CA PRO A 305 21.17 0.57 -16.77
C PRO A 305 21.20 0.56 -15.23
N GLY A 306 22.30 0.05 -14.66
CA GLY A 306 22.61 0.18 -13.24
C GLY A 306 23.35 1.48 -12.95
N VAL A 307 23.16 2.02 -11.76
CA VAL A 307 23.87 3.22 -11.28
C VAL A 307 24.53 2.88 -9.95
N LEU A 308 25.82 3.19 -9.79
CA LEU A 308 26.48 3.05 -8.50
C LEU A 308 25.88 4.04 -7.51
N VAL A 309 25.61 3.58 -6.29
CA VAL A 309 25.05 4.45 -5.25
C VAL A 309 26.03 5.55 -4.87
N GLY A 310 27.34 5.27 -4.93
CA GLY A 310 28.39 6.28 -4.76
C GLY A 310 28.26 7.43 -5.77
N ASP A 311 28.06 7.12 -7.05
CA ASP A 311 27.93 8.12 -8.12
C ASP A 311 26.68 9.01 -7.95
N LEU A 312 25.60 8.47 -7.38
CA LEU A 312 24.40 9.26 -7.06
C LEU A 312 24.73 10.34 -6.01
N TRP A 313 25.59 10.03 -5.05
CA TRP A 313 26.01 10.95 -4.00
C TRP A 313 27.05 11.98 -4.46
N GLU A 314 27.89 11.63 -5.45
CA GLU A 314 28.91 12.53 -6.01
C GLU A 314 28.36 13.49 -7.08
N SER A 315 27.13 13.30 -7.56
CA SER A 315 26.52 14.20 -8.54
C SER A 315 26.25 15.60 -7.94
N GLU A 316 26.95 16.62 -8.44
CA GLU A 316 26.81 18.06 -8.09
C GLU A 316 25.40 18.64 -8.36
N THR A 317 24.46 17.85 -8.88
CA THR A 317 23.04 18.22 -8.94
C THR A 317 22.32 18.21 -7.59
N ASN A 318 23.02 17.84 -6.51
CA ASN A 318 22.56 17.94 -5.12
C ASN A 318 23.21 19.12 -4.37
N GLU A 319 23.02 20.37 -4.83
CA GLU A 319 23.25 21.57 -4.01
C GLU A 319 22.01 21.86 -3.13
N PRO A 320 22.17 22.36 -1.89
CA PRO A 320 22.52 21.55 -0.73
C PRO A 320 21.37 21.49 0.31
N CYS A 321 21.02 20.29 0.76
CA CYS A 321 20.35 20.08 2.06
C CYS A 321 21.38 20.14 3.22
N ALA A 322 22.35 21.05 3.12
CA ALA A 322 23.41 21.25 4.10
C ALA A 322 22.91 22.16 5.23
N GLN A 323 22.00 21.64 6.06
CA GLN A 323 21.79 22.17 7.41
C GLN A 323 21.29 21.16 8.45
N HIS A 324 21.27 19.86 8.13
CA HIS A 324 21.07 18.83 9.16
C HIS A 324 22.11 17.71 9.04
N GLU A 325 23.39 18.07 9.22
CA GLU A 325 24.39 17.11 9.68
C GLU A 325 24.00 16.63 11.09
N ARG A 326 23.88 15.30 11.22
CA ARG A 326 23.42 14.51 12.39
C ARG A 326 21.94 14.14 12.42
N ARG A 327 21.44 13.44 11.39
CA ARG A 327 20.30 12.50 11.55
C ARG A 327 20.04 11.49 10.40
N TRP A 328 21.05 10.93 9.75
CA TRP A 328 20.83 10.01 8.60
C TRP A 328 21.41 8.59 8.77
N ASP A 329 21.46 8.08 10.01
CA ASP A 329 21.81 6.66 10.29
C ASP A 329 20.68 5.66 9.97
N HIS A 330 19.59 6.09 9.33
CA HIS A 330 18.45 5.26 8.98
C HIS A 330 17.94 5.61 7.56
N LEU A 331 18.62 5.09 6.54
CA LEU A 331 18.07 5.08 5.18
C LEU A 331 17.03 3.95 5.08
N HIS A 332 15.80 4.24 5.52
CA HIS A 332 14.63 3.53 5.04
C HIS A 332 14.25 4.13 3.68
N PHE A 333 14.04 3.32 2.64
CA PHE A 333 13.20 3.74 1.50
C PHE A 333 11.85 4.12 2.12
N SER A 334 11.60 5.40 2.37
CA SER A 334 10.25 5.87 2.62
C SER A 334 9.44 5.48 1.40
N GLU A 335 8.33 4.78 1.61
CA GLU A 335 7.53 4.25 0.51
C GLU A 335 7.07 5.46 -0.34
N ARG A 336 7.52 5.48 -1.59
CA ARG A 336 7.26 6.58 -2.53
C ARG A 336 6.00 6.27 -3.29
N TYR A 337 4.88 6.84 -2.86
CA TYR A 337 3.62 6.67 -3.58
C TYR A 337 3.48 7.70 -4.70
N ARG A 338 3.07 7.22 -5.88
CA ARG A 338 2.69 8.07 -7.01
C ARG A 338 1.21 8.40 -6.87
N VAL A 339 0.89 9.64 -6.55
CA VAL A 339 -0.49 10.12 -6.65
C VAL A 339 -0.64 10.73 -8.03
N CYS A 340 -1.35 10.03 -8.91
CA CYS A 340 -1.74 10.52 -10.24
C CYS A 340 -2.97 11.42 -10.17
#